data_AF-A0A355RFU3-F1
#
_entry.id   AF-A0A355RFU3-F1
#
_cell.length_a   1.000
_cell.length_b   1.000
_cell.length_c   1.000
_cell.angle_alpha   90.00
_cell.angle_beta   90.00
_cell.angle_gamma   90.00
#
_symmetry.space_group_name_H-M   'P 1'
#
loop_
_entity.id
_entity.type
_entity.pdbx_description
1 polymer ?
#
loop_
_entity_poly.entity_id
_entity_poly.type
_entity_poly.pdbx_seq_one_letter_code
_entity_poly.pdbx_strand_id
1 'polypeptide(L)'
;EYKTSGVIPSISPSMDIQVSSNFERLLFEAYARDGAAVSTLMAALKAEGGFSLSQGVLETLQRDFQSGRCGEEQTRAQIGQTLKGSGELLCPHSAIGVHVAEQQIQPETPMITLATAHPAKFPDAVEAATGLRPDLPPHLADLFERRERIARVANDLGALKQFINERISL
;
A
#
# COMPACT_ATOMS: atom_id res chain seq x y z
N GLU A 1 9.76 16.83 6.28
CA GLU A 1 10.29 16.88 4.91
C GLU A 1 9.71 15.69 4.13
N TYR A 2 9.31 15.90 2.87
CA TYR A 2 8.80 14.87 1.96
C TYR A 2 9.76 14.78 0.76
N LYS A 3 10.39 13.62 0.54
CA LYS A 3 11.42 13.43 -0.48
C LYS A 3 11.31 12.07 -1.14
N THR A 4 11.62 12.02 -2.43
CA THR A 4 11.73 10.78 -3.20
C THR A 4 13.15 10.21 -3.10
N SER A 5 13.31 8.93 -2.76
CA SER A 5 14.62 8.28 -2.60
C SER A 5 14.78 6.94 -3.33
N GLY A 6 13.81 6.60 -4.19
CA GLY A 6 13.74 5.32 -4.91
C GLY A 6 12.71 4.39 -4.26
N VAL A 7 12.62 3.16 -4.76
CA VAL A 7 11.72 2.13 -4.23
C VAL A 7 12.56 0.93 -3.78
N ILE A 8 12.35 0.47 -2.55
CA ILE A 8 12.96 -0.75 -2.02
C ILE A 8 11.86 -1.83 -2.05
N PRO A 9 12.03 -2.90 -2.84
CA PRO A 9 11.09 -4.01 -2.84
C PRO A 9 10.96 -4.63 -1.45
N SER A 10 9.73 -4.93 -1.04
CA SER A 10 9.40 -5.60 0.21
C SER A 10 8.47 -6.80 0.00
N ILE A 11 8.27 -7.59 1.06
CA ILE A 11 7.21 -8.61 1.11
C ILE A 11 5.78 -8.04 1.10
N SER A 12 5.62 -6.72 1.09
CA SER A 12 4.34 -6.00 0.97
C SER A 12 4.32 -5.11 -0.29
N PRO A 13 4.44 -5.68 -1.50
CA PRO A 13 4.77 -4.94 -2.71
C PRO A 13 3.74 -3.89 -3.12
N SER A 14 2.49 -4.02 -2.65
CA SER A 14 1.45 -3.02 -2.94
C SER A 14 1.62 -1.71 -2.16
N MET A 15 2.53 -1.67 -1.18
CA MET A 15 2.88 -0.48 -0.39
C MET A 15 4.26 0.09 -0.77
N ASP A 16 4.96 -0.51 -1.74
CA ASP A 16 6.27 -0.09 -2.22
C ASP A 16 6.15 1.11 -3.17
N ILE A 17 5.85 2.28 -2.60
CA ILE A 17 5.61 3.51 -3.34
C ILE A 17 6.69 4.56 -3.08
N GLN A 18 7.09 5.28 -4.12
CA GLN A 18 7.97 6.46 -3.98
C GLN A 18 7.18 7.73 -3.67
N VAL A 19 5.97 7.85 -4.23
CA VAL A 19 5.06 8.98 -4.01
C VAL A 19 3.67 8.44 -3.71
N SER A 20 3.07 8.89 -2.61
CA SER A 20 1.66 8.62 -2.33
C SER A 20 0.78 9.54 -3.14
N SER A 21 0.22 9.02 -4.23
CA SER A 21 -0.58 9.77 -5.21
C SER A 21 -1.79 10.50 -4.60
N ASN A 22 -2.35 9.97 -3.51
CA ASN A 22 -3.47 10.61 -2.81
C ASN A 22 -3.04 11.62 -1.73
N PHE A 23 -1.75 11.72 -1.40
CA PHE A 23 -1.28 12.66 -0.38
C PHE A 23 -1.53 14.12 -0.78
N GLU A 24 -1.56 14.42 -2.08
CA GLU A 24 -1.96 15.72 -2.61
C GLU A 24 -3.35 16.16 -2.14
N ARG A 25 -4.32 15.24 -2.05
CA ARG A 25 -5.68 15.54 -1.55
C ARG A 25 -5.67 15.96 -0.09
N LEU A 26 -4.85 15.29 0.74
CA LEU A 26 -4.70 15.63 2.14
C LEU A 26 -3.98 16.97 2.32
N LEU A 27 -2.95 17.24 1.51
CA LEU A 27 -2.28 18.55 1.49
C LEU A 27 -3.27 19.66 1.13
N PHE A 28 -4.15 19.45 0.16
CA PHE A 28 -5.18 20.42 -0.18
C PHE A 28 -6.06 20.80 1.02
N GLU A 29 -6.54 19.83 1.80
CA GLU A 29 -7.31 20.12 3.01
C GLU A 29 -6.46 20.80 4.10
N ALA A 30 -5.22 20.37 4.29
CA ALA A 30 -4.31 20.95 5.29
C ALA A 30 -3.89 22.40 4.97
N TYR A 31 -3.89 22.76 3.69
CA TYR A 31 -3.69 24.13 3.21
C TYR A 31 -5.01 24.91 3.07
N ALA A 32 -6.07 24.51 3.79
CA ALA A 32 -7.37 25.17 3.76
C ALA A 32 -7.94 25.34 2.33
N ARG A 33 -7.68 24.33 1.47
CA ARG A 33 -8.11 24.27 0.07
C ARG A 33 -7.46 25.32 -0.84
N ASP A 34 -6.26 25.80 -0.48
CA ASP A 34 -5.44 26.64 -1.35
C ASP A 34 -4.76 25.80 -2.46
N GLY A 35 -5.38 25.80 -3.64
CA GLY A 35 -4.85 25.09 -4.80
C GLY A 35 -3.54 25.66 -5.34
N ALA A 36 -3.25 26.95 -5.14
CA ALA A 36 -2.01 27.57 -5.60
C ALA A 36 -0.82 27.13 -4.73
N ALA A 37 -1.03 27.05 -3.42
CA ALA A 37 -0.06 26.49 -2.49
C ALA A 37 0.27 25.03 -2.83
N VAL A 38 -0.75 24.17 -3.02
CA VAL A 38 -0.55 22.76 -3.40
C VAL A 38 0.17 22.63 -4.74
N SER A 39 -0.22 23.43 -5.74
CA SER A 39 0.45 23.44 -7.05
C SER A 39 1.94 23.76 -6.94
N THR A 40 2.31 24.67 -6.03
CA THR A 40 3.70 25.02 -5.75
C THR A 40 4.47 23.83 -5.15
N LEU A 41 3.87 23.10 -4.20
CA LEU A 41 4.46 21.89 -3.63
C LEU A 41 4.66 20.78 -4.69
N MET A 42 3.67 20.58 -5.56
CA MET A 42 3.76 19.57 -6.63
C MET A 42 4.81 19.97 -7.68
N ALA A 43 4.96 21.27 -7.98
CA ALA A 43 6.03 21.77 -8.83
C ALA A 43 7.42 21.53 -8.21
N ALA A 44 7.58 21.79 -6.91
CA ALA A 44 8.81 21.50 -6.17
C ALA A 44 9.12 19.99 -6.14
N LEU A 45 8.13 19.13 -5.91
CA LEU A 45 8.31 17.68 -5.99
C LEU A 45 8.86 17.24 -7.35
N LYS A 46 8.33 17.80 -8.44
CA LYS A 46 8.75 17.48 -9.81
C LYS A 46 10.15 18.00 -10.13
N ALA A 47 10.48 19.21 -9.68
CA ALA A 47 11.74 19.88 -10.02
C ALA A 47 12.91 19.47 -9.12
N GLU A 48 12.65 19.27 -7.83
CA GLU A 48 13.66 19.12 -6.77
C GLU A 48 13.61 17.73 -6.09
N GLY A 49 12.60 16.90 -6.40
CA GLY A 49 12.43 15.58 -5.80
C GLY A 49 11.85 15.61 -4.38
N GLY A 50 11.34 16.74 -3.92
CA GLY A 50 10.73 16.87 -2.60
C GLY A 50 10.29 18.28 -2.23
N PHE A 51 9.72 18.40 -1.02
CA PHE A 51 9.35 19.68 -0.40
C PHE A 51 9.29 19.55 1.12
N SER A 52 9.26 20.69 1.82
CA SER A 52 9.00 20.74 3.25
C SER A 52 7.68 21.43 3.54
N LEU A 53 6.95 20.91 4.53
CA LEU A 53 5.72 21.52 5.01
C LEU A 53 6.07 22.59 6.04
N SER A 54 5.28 23.66 6.08
CA SER A 54 5.36 24.63 7.18
C SER A 54 4.96 23.98 8.50
N GLN A 55 5.44 24.52 9.62
CA GLN A 55 5.13 23.99 10.95
C GLN A 55 3.62 23.94 11.20
N GLY A 56 2.86 25.00 10.87
CA GLY A 56 1.41 25.03 11.10
C GLY A 56 0.64 23.99 10.27
N VAL A 57 1.08 23.69 9.04
CA VAL A 57 0.47 22.62 8.22
C VAL A 57 0.81 21.26 8.80
N LEU A 58 2.06 21.05 9.23
CA LEU A 58 2.45 19.79 9.87
C LEU A 58 1.67 19.53 11.15
N GLU A 59 1.50 20.55 12.01
CA GLU A 59 0.69 20.48 13.23
C GLU A 59 -0.78 20.15 12.91
N THR A 60 -1.32 20.74 11.85
CA THR A 60 -2.69 20.43 11.38
C THR A 60 -2.82 18.95 11.01
N LEU A 61 -1.85 18.40 10.28
CA LEU A 61 -1.85 16.98 9.92
C LEU A 61 -1.67 16.07 11.16
N GLN A 62 -0.75 16.43 12.06
CA GLN A 62 -0.43 15.63 13.24
C GLN A 62 -1.55 15.58 14.29
N ARG A 63 -2.49 16.53 14.24
CA ARG A 63 -3.70 16.47 15.07
C ARG A 63 -4.60 15.29 14.70
N ASP A 64 -4.72 15.00 13.41
CA ASP A 64 -5.71 14.05 12.88
C ASP A 64 -5.07 12.73 12.42
N PHE A 65 -3.76 12.72 12.15
CA PHE A 65 -3.02 11.57 11.62
C PHE A 65 -1.80 11.22 12.45
N GLN A 66 -1.61 9.91 12.65
CA GLN A 66 -0.36 9.31 13.11
C GLN A 66 0.19 8.37 12.05
N SER A 67 1.48 8.06 12.14
CA SER A 67 2.14 7.13 11.22
C SER A 67 3.13 6.26 11.97
N GLY A 68 3.42 5.10 11.38
CA GLY A 68 4.43 4.17 11.87
C GLY A 68 5.09 3.44 10.71
N ARG A 69 6.12 2.66 11.02
CA ARG A 69 6.82 1.81 10.05
C ARG A 69 6.96 0.40 10.62
N CYS A 70 6.97 -0.58 9.73
CA CYS A 70 7.20 -1.97 10.07
C CYS A 70 8.16 -2.55 9.03
N GLY A 71 9.34 -2.97 9.47
CA GLY A 71 10.31 -3.64 8.61
C GLY A 71 9.92 -5.10 8.36
N GLU A 72 10.55 -5.77 7.39
CA GLU A 72 10.13 -7.12 7.01
C GLU A 72 10.21 -8.16 8.13
N GLU A 73 11.25 -8.08 8.99
CA GLU A 73 11.38 -8.98 10.14
C GLU A 73 10.22 -8.78 11.12
N GLN A 74 9.85 -7.54 11.38
CA GLN A 74 8.70 -7.19 12.23
C GLN A 74 7.40 -7.66 11.59
N THR A 75 7.22 -7.49 10.28
CA THR A 75 6.06 -7.99 9.54
C THR A 75 5.94 -9.51 9.66
N ARG A 76 7.03 -10.26 9.44
CA ARG A 76 7.05 -11.73 9.57
C ARG A 76 6.73 -12.15 11.01
N ALA A 77 7.34 -11.50 12.00
CA ALA A 77 7.05 -11.75 13.41
C ALA A 77 5.57 -11.50 13.74
N GLN A 78 4.99 -10.40 13.25
CA GLN A 78 3.60 -10.05 13.50
C GLN A 78 2.62 -11.08 12.91
N ILE A 79 2.88 -11.59 11.69
CA ILE A 79 2.05 -12.65 11.09
C ILE A 79 2.05 -13.89 12.01
N GLY A 80 3.23 -14.33 12.44
CA GLY A 80 3.36 -15.50 13.31
C GLY A 80 2.75 -15.30 14.70
N GLN A 81 2.89 -14.11 15.29
CA GLN A 81 2.31 -13.76 16.59
C GLN A 81 0.79 -13.72 16.53
N THR A 82 0.23 -13.08 15.50
CA THR A 82 -1.23 -12.99 15.32
C THR A 82 -1.83 -14.38 15.17
N LEU A 83 -1.26 -15.22 14.30
CA LEU A 83 -1.75 -16.58 14.11
C LEU A 83 -1.74 -17.38 15.43
N LYS A 84 -0.67 -17.29 16.21
CA LYS A 84 -0.57 -18.00 17.51
C LYS A 84 -1.53 -17.44 18.56
N GLY A 85 -1.75 -16.13 18.57
CA GLY A 85 -2.54 -15.45 19.60
C GLY A 85 -4.06 -15.48 19.36
N SER A 86 -4.49 -15.43 18.10
CA SER A 86 -5.92 -15.33 17.74
C SER A 86 -6.40 -16.42 16.78
N GLY A 87 -5.49 -17.17 16.15
CA GLY A 87 -5.83 -18.09 15.05
C GLY A 87 -6.03 -17.39 13.70
N GLU A 88 -5.93 -16.06 13.63
CA GLU A 88 -6.10 -15.30 12.40
C GLU A 88 -4.81 -15.27 11.58
N LEU A 89 -4.89 -15.63 10.29
CA LEU A 89 -3.75 -15.64 9.38
C LEU A 89 -3.72 -14.39 8.52
N LEU A 90 -2.80 -13.47 8.83
CA LEU A 90 -2.67 -12.21 8.12
C LEU A 90 -1.79 -12.30 6.87
N CYS A 91 -2.15 -11.53 5.84
CA CYS A 91 -1.21 -11.17 4.78
C CYS A 91 -0.20 -10.13 5.28
N PRO A 92 0.96 -9.94 4.61
CA PRO A 92 1.99 -9.00 5.06
C PRO A 92 1.48 -7.55 5.20
N HIS A 93 0.61 -7.08 4.30
CA HIS A 93 0.03 -5.72 4.37
C HIS A 93 -0.83 -5.52 5.63
N SER A 94 -1.63 -6.53 5.99
CA SER A 94 -2.50 -6.48 7.16
C SER A 94 -1.68 -6.55 8.44
N ALA A 95 -0.63 -7.37 8.45
CA ALA A 95 0.31 -7.46 9.56
C ALA A 95 1.04 -6.14 9.84
N ILE A 96 1.43 -5.38 8.80
CA ILE A 96 1.98 -4.02 8.99
C ILE A 96 0.98 -3.12 9.72
N GLY A 97 -0.29 -3.15 9.30
CA GLY A 97 -1.36 -2.38 9.94
C GLY A 97 -1.54 -2.74 11.41
N VAL A 98 -1.58 -4.04 11.74
CA VAL A 98 -1.68 -4.52 13.14
C VAL A 98 -0.46 -4.11 13.95
N HIS A 99 0.75 -4.32 13.43
CA HIS A 99 1.99 -3.99 14.13
C HIS A 99 2.07 -2.51 14.53
N VAL A 100 1.69 -1.60 13.63
CA VAL A 100 1.69 -0.16 13.90
C VAL A 100 0.55 0.20 14.85
N ALA A 101 -0.63 -0.40 14.67
CA ALA A 101 -1.80 -0.13 15.50
C ALA A 101 -1.59 -0.53 16.97
N GLU A 102 -0.92 -1.65 17.23
CA GLU A 102 -0.61 -2.12 18.59
C GLU A 102 0.22 -1.12 19.41
N GLN A 103 1.02 -0.29 18.74
CA GLN A 103 1.83 0.76 19.37
C GLN A 103 1.03 2.03 19.70
N GLN A 104 -0.21 2.14 19.20
CA GLN A 104 -1.06 3.32 19.32
C GLN A 104 -2.40 3.01 20.01
N ILE A 105 -2.52 1.85 20.68
CA ILE A 105 -3.74 1.47 21.38
C ILE A 105 -4.02 2.44 22.52
N GLN A 106 -5.27 2.91 22.59
CA GLN A 106 -5.79 3.69 23.70
C GLN A 106 -6.84 2.84 24.45
N PRO A 107 -6.78 2.73 25.79
CA PRO A 107 -7.64 1.80 26.54
C PRO A 107 -9.15 1.97 26.29
N GLU A 108 -9.60 3.20 26.08
CA GLU A 108 -11.03 3.53 25.95
C GLU A 108 -11.53 3.59 24.49
N THR A 109 -10.63 3.39 23.51
CA THR A 109 -10.95 3.55 22.08
C THR A 109 -10.68 2.26 21.33
N PRO A 110 -11.72 1.61 20.74
CA PRO A 110 -11.52 0.43 19.91
C PRO A 110 -10.58 0.72 18.74
N MET A 111 -9.54 -0.10 18.60
CA MET A 111 -8.62 -0.05 17.47
C MET A 111 -9.14 -0.94 16.34
N ILE A 112 -9.33 -0.37 15.15
CA ILE A 112 -9.75 -1.09 13.94
C ILE A 112 -8.59 -1.12 12.96
N THR A 113 -8.18 -2.31 12.55
CA THR A 113 -7.16 -2.52 11.52
C THR A 113 -7.82 -3.00 10.24
N LEU A 114 -7.37 -2.46 9.10
CA LEU A 114 -7.90 -2.83 7.79
C LEU A 114 -7.12 -4.02 7.23
N ALA A 115 -7.78 -5.18 7.12
CA ALA A 115 -7.24 -6.33 6.43
C ALA A 115 -7.37 -6.15 4.90
N THR A 116 -6.34 -5.61 4.26
CA THR A 116 -6.39 -5.12 2.87
C THR A 116 -6.28 -6.21 1.81
N ALA A 117 -5.84 -7.42 2.19
CA ALA A 117 -5.75 -8.56 1.27
C ALA A 117 -5.85 -9.90 2.01
N HIS A 118 -6.40 -10.90 1.31
CA HIS A 118 -6.39 -12.29 1.76
C HIS A 118 -4.95 -12.86 1.78
N PRO A 119 -4.55 -13.69 2.76
CA PRO A 119 -3.20 -14.27 2.87
C PRO A 119 -2.77 -15.05 1.62
N ALA A 120 -3.71 -15.75 0.97
CA ALA A 120 -3.46 -16.48 -0.29
C ALA A 120 -2.96 -15.61 -1.47
N LYS A 121 -3.08 -14.28 -1.39
CA LYS A 121 -2.50 -13.37 -2.40
C LYS A 121 -0.98 -13.21 -2.26
N PHE A 122 -0.42 -13.57 -1.11
CA PHE A 122 1.00 -13.44 -0.80
C PHE A 122 1.53 -14.71 -0.11
N PRO A 123 1.36 -15.89 -0.76
CA PRO A 123 1.56 -17.17 -0.10
C PRO A 123 3.00 -17.38 0.39
N ASP A 124 4.00 -16.94 -0.37
CA ASP A 124 5.41 -17.14 -0.03
C ASP A 124 5.82 -16.34 1.22
N ALA A 125 5.30 -15.12 1.39
CA ALA A 125 5.56 -14.30 2.57
C ALA A 125 4.93 -14.91 3.83
N VAL A 126 3.72 -15.46 3.68
CA VAL A 126 2.98 -16.11 4.77
C VAL A 126 3.65 -17.44 5.16
N GLU A 127 4.03 -18.25 4.18
CA GLU A 127 4.73 -19.52 4.40
C GLU A 127 6.09 -19.29 5.07
N ALA A 128 6.86 -18.30 4.64
CA ALA A 128 8.13 -17.95 5.28
C ALA A 128 7.97 -17.49 6.74
N ALA A 129 6.84 -16.86 7.09
CA ALA A 129 6.57 -16.36 8.44
C ALA A 129 6.03 -17.43 9.40
N THR A 130 5.29 -18.42 8.88
CA THR A 130 4.47 -19.33 9.70
C THR A 130 4.75 -20.82 9.47
N GLY A 131 5.42 -21.17 8.36
CA GLY A 131 5.52 -22.54 7.86
C GLY A 131 4.23 -23.06 7.20
N LEU A 132 3.19 -22.22 7.07
CA LEU A 132 1.91 -22.59 6.48
C LEU A 132 1.73 -21.88 5.15
N ARG A 133 1.48 -22.65 4.09
CA ARG A 133 1.07 -22.11 2.79
C ARG A 133 -0.44 -21.90 2.78
N PRO A 134 -0.94 -20.67 2.61
CA PRO A 134 -2.38 -20.40 2.66
C PRO A 134 -3.09 -20.94 1.41
N ASP A 135 -4.19 -21.67 1.63
CA ASP A 135 -5.06 -22.17 0.56
C ASP A 135 -5.87 -21.03 -0.10
N LEU A 136 -6.27 -21.27 -1.35
CA LEU A 136 -7.26 -20.42 -1.99
C LEU A 136 -8.63 -20.59 -1.32
N PRO A 137 -9.46 -19.53 -1.25
CA PRO A 137 -10.84 -19.65 -0.83
C PRO A 137 -11.60 -20.70 -1.68
N PRO A 138 -12.57 -21.44 -1.13
CA PRO A 138 -13.23 -22.53 -1.85
C PRO A 138 -13.82 -22.15 -3.22
N HIS A 139 -14.36 -20.94 -3.37
CA HIS A 139 -14.93 -20.44 -4.63
C HIS A 139 -13.87 -20.09 -5.70
N LEU A 140 -12.58 -20.15 -5.35
CA LEU A 140 -11.42 -19.95 -6.22
C LEU A 140 -10.53 -21.19 -6.27
N ALA A 141 -10.95 -22.35 -5.75
CA ALA A 141 -10.11 -23.55 -5.71
C ALA A 141 -9.64 -23.99 -7.11
N ASP A 142 -10.44 -23.76 -8.15
CA ASP A 142 -10.15 -24.05 -9.55
C ASP A 142 -9.41 -22.92 -10.28
N LEU A 143 -9.04 -21.82 -9.61
CA LEU A 143 -8.53 -20.60 -10.25
C LEU A 143 -7.36 -20.88 -11.21
N PHE A 144 -6.44 -21.76 -10.82
CA PHE A 144 -5.27 -22.12 -11.62
C PHE A 144 -5.58 -23.09 -12.78
N GLU A 145 -6.77 -23.68 -12.81
CA GLU A 145 -7.25 -24.55 -13.89
C GLU A 145 -8.01 -23.76 -14.97
N ARG A 146 -8.45 -22.54 -14.65
CA ARG A 146 -9.19 -21.69 -15.57
C ARG A 146 -8.31 -21.24 -16.73
N ARG A 147 -8.89 -21.23 -17.93
CA ARG A 147 -8.19 -20.76 -19.13
C ARG A 147 -7.92 -19.25 -19.05
N GLU A 148 -6.65 -18.88 -19.08
CA GLU A 148 -6.25 -17.48 -19.20
C GLU A 148 -6.54 -16.92 -20.60
N ARG A 149 -6.99 -15.67 -20.67
CA ARG A 149 -7.16 -14.91 -21.91
C ARG A 149 -6.19 -13.73 -21.93
N ILE A 150 -5.00 -13.96 -22.49
CA ILE A 150 -3.92 -12.97 -22.59
C ILE A 150 -3.69 -12.61 -24.05
N ALA A 151 -3.46 -11.32 -24.31
CA ALA A 151 -2.92 -10.84 -25.57
C ALA A 151 -1.55 -10.22 -25.32
N ARG A 152 -0.54 -10.71 -26.03
CA ARG A 152 0.83 -10.18 -25.92
C ARG A 152 0.97 -8.99 -26.85
N VAL A 153 1.52 -7.90 -26.33
CA VAL A 153 1.80 -6.67 -27.08
C VAL A 153 3.27 -6.33 -26.87
N ALA A 154 3.92 -5.79 -27.91
CA ALA A 154 5.29 -5.33 -27.81
C ALA A 154 5.40 -4.20 -26.77
N ASN A 155 6.56 -4.05 -26.15
CA ASN A 155 6.87 -2.91 -25.28
C ASN A 155 7.11 -1.64 -26.12
N ASP A 156 6.08 -1.23 -26.86
CA ASP A 156 6.08 -0.10 -27.77
C ASP A 156 4.73 0.63 -27.67
N LEU A 157 4.79 1.97 -27.59
CA LEU A 157 3.60 2.80 -27.43
C LEU A 157 2.69 2.76 -28.66
N GLY A 158 3.27 2.69 -29.87
CA GLY A 158 2.53 2.61 -31.12
C GLY A 158 1.74 1.31 -31.21
N ALA A 159 2.40 0.18 -30.97
CA ALA A 159 1.80 -1.15 -30.94
C ALA A 159 0.67 -1.25 -29.90
N LEU A 160 0.86 -0.69 -28.70
CA LEU A 160 -0.18 -0.67 -27.67
C LEU A 160 -1.40 0.16 -28.08
N LYS A 161 -1.19 1.37 -28.63
CA LYS A 161 -2.29 2.22 -29.12
C LYS A 161 -3.07 1.54 -30.25
N GLN A 162 -2.36 0.95 -31.20
CA GLN A 162 -2.97 0.22 -32.31
C GLN A 162 -3.84 -0.93 -31.79
N PHE A 163 -3.28 -1.77 -30.90
CA PHE A 163 -3.98 -2.89 -30.30
C PHE A 163 -5.27 -2.48 -29.56
N ILE A 164 -5.24 -1.36 -28.83
CA ILE A 164 -6.41 -0.81 -28.15
C ILE A 164 -7.46 -0.36 -29.19
N ASN A 165 -7.06 0.42 -30.20
CA ASN A 165 -7.97 0.94 -31.22
C ASN A 165 -8.68 -0.17 -32.00
N GLU A 166 -7.96 -1.24 -32.35
CA GLU A 166 -8.51 -2.40 -33.08
C GLU A 166 -9.61 -3.12 -32.28
N ARG A 167 -9.59 -3.05 -30.94
CA ARG A 167 -10.54 -3.74 -30.06
C ARG A 167 -11.70 -2.88 -29.57
N ILE A 168 -11.56 -1.56 -29.62
CA ILE A 168 -12.66 -0.62 -29.33
C ILE A 168 -13.55 -0.43 -30.56
N SER A 169 -13.02 -0.62 -31.77
CA SER A 169 -13.75 -0.41 -33.03
C SER A 169 -14.71 -1.55 -33.43
N LEU A 170 -15.07 -2.42 -32.49
CA LEU A 170 -16.02 -3.54 -32.65
C LEU A 170 -17.29 -3.28 -31.83
#